data_AF-A0A9D1DZI5-F1
#
_entry.id   AF-A0A9D1DZI5-F1
#
_cell.length_a   1.000
_cell.length_b   1.000
_cell.length_c   1.000
_cell.angle_alpha   90.00
_cell.angle_beta   90.00
_cell.angle_gamma   90.00
#
_symmetry.space_group_name_H-M   'P 1'
#
loop_
_entity.id
_entity.type
_entity.pdbx_description
1 polymer ?
#
loop_
_entity_poly.entity_id
_entity_poly.type
_entity_poly.pdbx_seq_one_letter_code
_entity_poly.pdbx_strand_id
1 'polypeptide(L)'
;QGFMQTGWVEFAEGWRYFAEDGKMATGWLQIGNAWYYLDPETGIMFDDGLHTIGKSTYYFYDWGGMASDWWYEDEAGDWYFFGGSGAMKAAQWLEWKGDWYYLTESGRMAVDTEIGGYYVNASGVWAG
;
A
#
# COMPACT_ATOMS: atom_id res chain seq x y z
N GLN A 1 8.13 -38.51 -10.56
CA GLN A 1 9.09 -37.95 -9.59
C GLN A 1 8.68 -36.50 -9.40
N GLY A 2 8.14 -36.13 -8.24
CA GLY A 2 7.59 -34.79 -8.02
C GLY A 2 8.71 -33.80 -7.75
N PHE A 3 8.92 -32.84 -8.63
CA PHE A 3 9.83 -31.73 -8.36
C PHE A 3 9.20 -30.85 -7.28
N MET A 4 9.94 -30.57 -6.20
CA MET A 4 9.51 -29.63 -5.17
C MET A 4 9.43 -28.24 -5.82
N GLN A 5 8.24 -27.63 -5.79
CA GLN A 5 8.06 -26.26 -6.26
C GLN A 5 8.66 -25.29 -5.23
N THR A 6 9.46 -24.34 -5.69
CA THR A 6 10.08 -23.28 -4.88
C THR A 6 9.98 -21.97 -5.64
N GLY A 7 9.98 -20.85 -4.92
CA GLY A 7 9.79 -19.52 -5.48
C GLY A 7 8.34 -19.22 -5.84
N TRP A 8 8.16 -18.26 -6.74
CA TRP A 8 6.87 -17.86 -7.27
C TRP A 8 6.28 -18.92 -8.19
N VAL A 9 5.02 -19.28 -7.96
CA VAL A 9 4.26 -20.22 -8.78
C VAL A 9 2.90 -19.61 -9.09
N GLU A 10 2.57 -19.54 -10.37
CA GLU A 10 1.30 -19.02 -10.86
C GLU A 10 0.25 -20.13 -10.87
N PHE A 11 -0.92 -19.84 -10.31
CA PHE A 11 -2.12 -20.67 -10.36
C PHE A 11 -3.23 -19.89 -11.07
N ALA A 12 -4.34 -20.57 -11.40
CA ALA A 12 -5.48 -19.93 -12.06
C ALA A 12 -6.08 -18.78 -11.23
N GLU A 13 -5.96 -18.88 -9.89
CA GLU A 13 -6.48 -17.92 -8.93
C GLU A 13 -5.47 -16.82 -8.55
N GLY A 14 -4.21 -16.93 -8.98
CA GLY A 14 -3.15 -15.97 -8.68
C GLY A 14 -1.82 -16.60 -8.27
N TRP A 15 -0.87 -15.75 -7.89
CA TRP A 15 0.48 -16.17 -7.51
C TRP A 15 0.56 -16.68 -6.08
N ARG A 16 1.37 -17.71 -5.84
CA ARG A 16 1.79 -18.15 -4.50
C ARG A 16 3.30 -18.21 -4.42
N TYR A 17 3.83 -18.16 -3.22
CA TYR A 17 5.27 -18.33 -2.99
C TYR A 17 5.55 -19.57 -2.15
N PHE A 18 6.51 -20.40 -2.59
CA PHE A 18 6.99 -21.56 -1.85
C PHE A 18 8.44 -21.34 -1.42
N ALA A 19 8.71 -21.48 -0.12
CA ALA A 19 10.05 -21.40 0.43
C ALA A 19 10.95 -22.56 -0.07
N GLU A 20 12.25 -22.48 0.22
CA GLU A 20 13.22 -23.50 -0.22
C GLU A 20 12.92 -24.91 0.32
N ASP A 21 12.25 -25.00 1.47
CA ASP A 21 11.80 -26.27 2.06
C ASP A 21 10.46 -26.78 1.48
N GLY A 22 9.94 -26.09 0.45
CA GLY A 22 8.68 -26.40 -0.22
C GLY A 22 7.44 -25.98 0.55
N LYS A 23 7.56 -25.28 1.70
CA LYS A 23 6.39 -24.75 2.41
C LYS A 23 5.85 -23.51 1.71
N MET A 24 4.53 -23.45 1.57
CA MET A 24 3.83 -22.27 1.08
C MET A 24 3.97 -21.13 2.10
N ALA A 25 4.40 -19.95 1.63
CA ALA A 25 4.44 -18.74 2.43
C ALA A 25 3.04 -18.11 2.53
N THR A 26 2.78 -17.48 3.67
CA THR A 26 1.56 -16.71 3.94
C THR A 26 1.92 -15.46 4.75
N GLY A 27 1.06 -14.44 4.71
CA GLY A 27 1.27 -13.15 5.34
C GLY A 27 2.33 -12.30 4.63
N TRP A 28 2.99 -11.43 5.40
CA TRP A 28 4.03 -10.55 4.89
C TRP A 28 5.26 -11.33 4.43
N LEU A 29 5.69 -11.07 3.21
CA LEU A 29 6.89 -11.65 2.62
C LEU A 29 7.77 -10.55 2.04
N GLN A 30 9.05 -10.54 2.39
CA GLN A 30 10.04 -9.64 1.81
C GLN A 30 10.95 -10.43 0.86
N ILE A 31 11.05 -9.98 -0.40
CA ILE A 31 11.99 -10.53 -1.38
C ILE A 31 12.79 -9.38 -1.96
N GLY A 32 14.10 -9.38 -1.72
CA GLY A 32 14.96 -8.23 -2.02
C GLY A 32 14.48 -7.00 -1.25
N ASN A 33 14.15 -5.92 -1.97
CA ASN A 33 13.66 -4.67 -1.38
C ASN A 33 12.13 -4.53 -1.44
N ALA A 34 11.42 -5.51 -2.03
CA ALA A 34 9.98 -5.46 -2.18
C ALA A 34 9.28 -6.24 -1.07
N TRP A 35 8.16 -5.69 -0.60
CA TRP A 35 7.22 -6.37 0.29
C TRP A 35 6.01 -6.85 -0.50
N TYR A 36 5.56 -8.04 -0.17
CA TYR A 36 4.38 -8.70 -0.70
C TYR A 36 3.49 -9.13 0.46
N TYR A 37 2.21 -9.33 0.19
CA TYR A 37 1.32 -9.96 1.14
C TYR A 37 0.63 -11.15 0.50
N LEU A 38 0.77 -12.31 1.13
CA LEU A 38 0.16 -13.56 0.70
C LEU A 38 -1.02 -13.80 1.64
N ASP A 39 -2.19 -14.02 1.07
CA ASP A 39 -3.41 -14.27 1.83
C ASP A 39 -3.18 -15.40 2.87
N PRO A 40 -3.50 -15.18 4.16
CA PRO A 40 -3.20 -16.15 5.22
C PRO A 40 -3.89 -17.52 5.06
N GLU A 41 -5.03 -17.57 4.37
CA GLU A 41 -5.83 -18.79 4.22
C GLU A 41 -5.47 -19.54 2.94
N THR A 42 -5.30 -18.80 1.85
CA THR A 42 -5.13 -19.35 0.50
C THR A 42 -3.69 -19.30 0.02
N GLY A 43 -2.86 -18.39 0.53
CA GLY A 43 -1.51 -18.11 0.05
C GLY A 43 -1.45 -17.35 -1.28
N ILE A 44 -2.60 -16.89 -1.80
CA ILE A 44 -2.65 -16.07 -3.01
C ILE A 44 -2.10 -14.67 -2.71
N MET A 45 -1.22 -14.18 -3.56
CA MET A 45 -0.63 -12.85 -3.46
C MET A 45 -1.67 -11.76 -3.69
N PHE A 46 -1.63 -10.71 -2.87
CA PHE A 46 -2.36 -9.47 -3.15
C PHE A 46 -1.59 -8.66 -4.21
N ASP A 47 -2.31 -8.19 -5.22
CA ASP A 47 -1.81 -7.36 -6.31
C ASP A 47 -2.87 -6.35 -6.76
N ASP A 48 -2.43 -5.40 -7.60
CA ASP A 48 -3.26 -4.46 -8.34
C ASP A 48 -4.40 -3.80 -7.54
N GLY A 49 -4.03 -3.11 -6.46
CA GLY A 49 -4.98 -2.23 -5.77
C GLY A 49 -4.85 -2.16 -4.27
N LEU A 50 -5.93 -1.69 -3.66
CA LEU A 50 -6.03 -1.41 -2.23
C LEU A 50 -6.49 -2.64 -1.46
N HIS A 51 -5.73 -3.03 -0.45
CA HIS A 51 -6.05 -4.11 0.45
C HIS A 51 -5.97 -3.67 1.91
N THR A 52 -6.97 -4.05 2.70
CA THR A 52 -6.98 -3.83 4.15
C THR A 52 -6.37 -5.04 4.85
N ILE A 53 -5.24 -4.83 5.51
CA ILE A 53 -4.53 -5.84 6.29
C ILE A 53 -4.53 -5.40 7.75
N GLY A 54 -5.29 -6.10 8.58
CA GLY A 54 -5.57 -5.69 9.95
C GLY A 54 -6.39 -4.40 10.00
N LYS A 55 -5.82 -3.32 10.52
CA LYS A 55 -6.47 -2.00 10.62
C LYS A 55 -5.98 -0.98 9.60
N SER A 56 -5.05 -1.38 8.73
CA SER A 56 -4.37 -0.48 7.80
C SER A 56 -4.66 -0.88 6.37
N THR A 57 -4.82 0.11 5.50
CA THR A 57 -4.91 -0.07 4.05
C THR A 57 -3.53 0.05 3.45
N TYR A 58 -3.25 -0.80 2.46
CA TYR A 58 -2.02 -0.86 1.69
C TYR A 58 -2.38 -0.86 0.20
N TYR A 59 -1.51 -0.30 -0.63
CA TYR A 59 -1.61 -0.44 -2.08
C TYR A 59 -0.55 -1.41 -2.57
N PHE A 60 -0.96 -2.38 -3.40
CA PHE A 60 -0.07 -3.29 -4.10
C PHE A 60 -0.10 -2.98 -5.60
N TYR A 61 1.06 -2.92 -6.24
CA TYR A 61 1.19 -2.82 -7.69
C TYR A 61 0.72 -4.11 -8.38
N ASP A 62 0.56 -4.06 -9.71
CA ASP A 62 0.21 -5.21 -10.56
C ASP A 62 1.16 -6.42 -10.40
N TRP A 63 2.42 -6.17 -10.11
CA TRP A 63 3.41 -7.22 -9.83
C TRP A 63 3.41 -7.71 -8.36
N GLY A 64 2.47 -7.24 -7.54
CA GLY A 64 2.28 -7.63 -6.13
C GLY A 64 3.14 -6.89 -5.11
N GLY A 65 3.95 -5.93 -5.55
CA GLY A 65 4.77 -5.11 -4.68
C GLY A 65 3.97 -4.10 -3.90
N MET A 66 4.20 -4.00 -2.60
CA MET A 66 3.62 -2.97 -1.75
C MET A 66 4.23 -1.59 -2.06
N ALA A 67 3.39 -0.59 -2.28
CA ALA A 67 3.82 0.80 -2.35
C ALA A 67 4.30 1.31 -0.99
N SER A 68 5.35 2.13 -1.00
CA SER A 68 5.94 2.75 0.19
C SER A 68 6.48 4.14 -0.16
N ASP A 69 6.26 5.10 0.73
CA ASP A 69 6.57 6.53 0.49
C ASP A 69 6.05 7.01 -0.87
N TRP A 70 4.77 6.68 -1.14
CA TRP A 70 4.16 6.82 -2.45
C TRP A 70 2.79 7.50 -2.38
N TRP A 71 2.51 8.32 -3.38
CA TRP A 71 1.22 8.97 -3.59
C TRP A 71 0.39 8.19 -4.61
N TYR A 72 -0.84 7.86 -4.24
CA TYR A 72 -1.81 7.18 -5.10
C TYR A 72 -2.97 8.14 -5.38
N GLU A 73 -3.40 8.20 -6.63
CA GLU A 73 -4.59 8.93 -7.08
C GLU A 73 -5.64 7.90 -7.51
N ASP A 74 -6.85 8.00 -6.96
CA ASP A 74 -7.96 7.16 -7.39
C ASP A 74 -8.67 7.71 -8.64
N GLU A 75 -9.66 6.98 -9.16
CA GLU A 75 -10.41 7.38 -10.36
C GLU A 75 -11.22 8.68 -10.18
N ALA A 76 -11.48 9.11 -8.94
CA ALA A 76 -12.16 10.36 -8.63
C ALA A 76 -11.20 11.56 -8.55
N GLY A 77 -9.89 11.33 -8.68
CA GLY A 77 -8.84 12.33 -8.52
C GLY A 77 -8.49 12.61 -7.06
N ASP A 78 -8.90 11.73 -6.13
CA ASP A 78 -8.54 11.86 -4.72
C ASP A 78 -7.17 11.23 -4.47
N TRP A 79 -6.36 11.97 -3.71
CA TRP A 79 -4.98 11.58 -3.41
C TRP A 79 -4.85 10.95 -2.03
N TYR A 80 -4.03 9.91 -1.93
CA TYR A 80 -3.73 9.17 -0.71
C TYR A 80 -2.22 8.97 -0.60
N PHE A 81 -1.71 8.91 0.63
CA PHE A 81 -0.28 8.70 0.85
C PHE A 81 -0.03 7.42 1.66
N PHE A 82 0.86 6.58 1.14
CA PHE A 82 1.36 5.37 1.80
C PHE A 82 2.76 5.65 2.34
N GLY A 83 2.93 5.61 3.67
CA GLY A 83 4.24 5.89 4.28
C GLY A 83 5.26 4.77 4.04
N GLY A 84 6.48 4.91 4.56
CA GLY A 84 7.55 3.92 4.37
C GLY A 84 7.22 2.49 4.84
N SER A 85 6.27 2.30 5.75
CA SER A 85 5.77 0.96 6.12
C SER A 85 4.70 0.41 5.17
N GLY A 86 4.36 1.16 4.13
CA GLY A 86 3.26 0.96 3.18
C GLY A 86 1.86 1.17 3.73
N ALA A 87 1.70 1.47 5.02
CA ALA A 87 0.39 1.77 5.58
C ALA A 87 -0.07 3.16 5.13
N MET A 88 -1.33 3.24 4.70
CA MET A 88 -1.98 4.52 4.37
C MET A 88 -1.98 5.46 5.57
N LYS A 89 -1.55 6.70 5.36
CA LYS A 89 -1.64 7.77 6.36
C LYS A 89 -3.06 8.34 6.37
N ALA A 90 -3.60 8.56 7.56
CA ALA A 90 -4.92 9.14 7.78
C ALA A 90 -4.93 9.97 9.08
N ALA A 91 -5.87 10.92 9.14
CA ALA A 91 -6.11 11.82 10.27
C ALA A 91 -4.84 12.52 10.80
N GLN A 92 -3.98 13.01 9.91
CA GLN A 92 -2.72 13.64 10.31
C GLN A 92 -2.17 14.61 9.26
N TRP A 93 -1.34 15.54 9.74
CA TRP A 93 -0.44 16.31 8.89
C TRP A 93 0.73 15.45 8.41
N LEU A 94 1.11 15.61 7.14
CA LEU A 94 2.22 14.97 6.48
C LEU A 94 3.14 16.03 5.88
N GLU A 95 4.42 15.99 6.25
CA GLU A 95 5.46 16.70 5.53
C GLU A 95 5.95 15.82 4.38
N TRP A 96 5.97 16.36 3.16
CA TRP A 96 6.52 15.69 1.99
C TRP A 96 7.32 16.68 1.16
N LYS A 97 8.64 16.45 1.08
CA LYS A 97 9.59 17.26 0.30
C LYS A 97 9.56 18.76 0.64
N GLY A 98 9.27 19.11 1.90
CA GLY A 98 9.24 20.49 2.40
C GLY A 98 7.87 21.15 2.35
N ASP A 99 6.88 20.52 1.71
CA ASP A 99 5.49 20.97 1.73
C ASP A 99 4.68 20.17 2.76
N TRP A 100 3.65 20.80 3.32
CA TRP A 100 2.76 20.17 4.29
C TRP A 100 1.38 19.91 3.70
N TYR A 101 0.88 18.71 3.94
CA TYR A 101 -0.41 18.21 3.48
C TYR A 101 -1.20 17.68 4.67
N TYR A 102 -2.53 17.68 4.59
CA TYR A 102 -3.36 17.01 5.59
C TYR A 102 -4.11 15.83 4.97
N LEU A 103 -3.97 14.66 5.59
CA LEU A 103 -4.72 13.45 5.22
C LEU A 103 -5.89 13.31 6.18
N THR A 104 -7.10 13.29 5.63
CA THR A 104 -8.36 13.19 6.39
C THR A 104 -8.50 11.83 7.08
N GLU A 105 -9.55 11.64 7.89
CA GLU A 105 -9.83 10.34 8.53
C GLU A 105 -10.03 9.19 7.54
N SER A 106 -10.50 9.48 6.32
CA SER A 106 -10.61 8.49 5.24
C SER A 106 -9.30 8.29 4.46
N GLY A 107 -8.23 9.02 4.80
CA GLY A 107 -6.94 9.01 4.10
C GLY A 107 -6.85 9.94 2.89
N ARG A 108 -7.97 10.52 2.44
CA ARG A 108 -8.00 11.48 1.33
C ARG A 108 -7.21 12.73 1.70
N MET A 109 -6.37 13.21 0.81
CA MET A 109 -5.68 14.49 0.93
C MET A 109 -6.71 15.62 0.90
N ALA A 110 -6.67 16.49 1.89
CA ALA A 110 -7.48 17.68 1.92
C ALA A 110 -6.99 18.69 0.87
N VAL A 111 -7.92 19.31 0.16
CA VAL A 111 -7.66 20.36 -0.84
C VAL A 111 -8.68 21.48 -0.66
N ASP A 112 -8.24 22.71 -0.91
CA ASP A 112 -9.07 23.93 -0.90
C ASP A 112 -9.97 24.04 0.35
N THR A 113 -9.38 23.85 1.54
CA THR A 113 -10.14 23.77 2.79
C THR A 113 -9.30 24.17 4.01
N GLU A 114 -9.97 24.43 5.13
CA GLU A 114 -9.33 24.78 6.41
C GLU A 114 -9.35 23.60 7.38
N ILE A 115 -8.20 23.33 8.01
CA ILE A 115 -7.99 22.28 9.00
C ILE A 115 -7.48 22.94 10.28
N GLY A 116 -8.39 23.21 11.22
CA GLY A 116 -8.02 23.76 12.54
C GLY A 116 -7.28 25.10 12.47
N GLY A 117 -7.69 26.00 11.58
CA GLY A 117 -7.06 27.30 11.37
C GLY A 117 -5.95 27.32 10.31
N TYR A 118 -5.59 26.19 9.72
CA TYR A 118 -4.60 26.10 8.64
C TYR A 118 -5.28 25.80 7.32
N TYR A 119 -5.07 26.65 6.31
CA TYR A 119 -5.67 26.47 5.00
C TYR A 119 -4.71 25.75 4.04
N VAL A 120 -5.22 24.72 3.37
CA VAL A 120 -4.52 24.03 2.26
C VAL A 120 -5.12 24.46 0.93
N ASN A 121 -4.28 24.71 -0.07
CA ASN A 121 -4.72 25.17 -1.38
C ASN A 121 -5.29 24.02 -2.24
N ALA A 122 -5.63 24.31 -3.50
CA ALA A 122 -6.16 23.32 -4.45
C ALA A 122 -5.19 22.16 -4.77
N SER A 123 -3.89 22.32 -4.49
CA SER A 123 -2.88 21.27 -4.59
C SER A 123 -2.63 20.56 -3.25
N GLY A 124 -3.41 20.87 -2.21
CA GLY A 124 -3.30 20.30 -0.87
C GLY A 124 -2.13 20.83 -0.05
N VAL A 125 -1.36 21.78 -0.58
CA VAL A 125 -0.21 22.38 0.12
C VAL A 125 -0.71 23.43 1.10
N TRP A 126 -0.27 23.32 2.35
CA TRP A 126 -0.50 24.33 3.37
C TRP A 126 0.12 25.67 2.95
N ALA A 127 -0.72 26.69 2.84
CA ALA A 127 -0.29 28.06 2.67
C ALA A 127 -0.14 28.71 4.06
N GLY A 128 1.11 28.94 4.48
CA GLY A 128 1.44 29.71 5.67
C GLY A 128 1.16 31.20 5.54
#